data_AF-A0A380RDG0-F1
#
_entry.id   AF-A0A380RDG0-F1
#
_cell.length_a   1.000
_cell.length_b   1.000
_cell.length_c   1.000
_cell.angle_alpha   90.00
_cell.angle_beta   90.00
_cell.angle_gamma   90.00
#
_symmetry.space_group_name_H-M   'P 1'
#
loop_
_entity.id
_entity.type
_entity.pdbx_description
1 polymer ?
#
loop_
_entity_poly.entity_id
_entity_poly.type
_entity_poly.pdbx_seq_one_letter_code
_entity_poly.pdbx_strand_id
1 'polypeptide(L)'
;MSQRINTKIREASKKAVAVIALFAFALPFAGCAKKEAGAKWKINIPGLDGSLCGAPIYIAYENGYFKEEGFDVTLISADTETRKIGLNNGTIPIVNGDFQFFPSMEEGVNTVVVDKLHDGCIKIVVRPDSEIKSPEDLKNLKIGVDEIGGTPHQVASVWLENAGISARQEDHQVEFLPFADGNLELEALYKGDIDAAAMWDPLASVAEKAGKVKTILNITTDEPFAGKACCFLYASRKVYEENPEEIAALLRAYRKAQDFINKNPEQAVDIIIKGKYSQIEDRELAVELITSYNYPSYEQRANNVFNVKDDVRYFAQQLYDIGYLKTDADTYTSKYFVEVNVDGGK
;
A
#
# COMPACT_ATOMS: atom_id res chain seq x y z
N MET A 1 35.28 45.01 -58.86
CA MET A 1 35.93 44.43 -60.06
C MET A 1 35.16 43.16 -60.40
N SER A 2 34.03 43.32 -61.09
CA SER A 2 33.84 43.02 -62.53
C SER A 2 33.47 41.54 -62.74
N GLN A 3 32.18 41.19 -62.81
CA GLN A 3 31.38 41.07 -64.05
C GLN A 3 32.07 40.28 -65.18
N ARG A 4 31.54 39.09 -65.50
CA ARG A 4 31.38 38.50 -66.85
C ARG A 4 30.25 37.45 -66.72
N ILE A 5 29.02 37.53 -67.24
CA ILE A 5 28.41 37.99 -68.51
C ILE A 5 28.72 37.08 -69.72
N ASN A 6 27.66 36.33 -70.11
CA ASN A 6 27.14 36.03 -71.46
C ASN A 6 27.63 34.82 -72.29
N THR A 7 26.74 33.83 -72.54
CA THR A 7 25.89 33.54 -73.76
C THR A 7 26.58 32.63 -74.80
N LYS A 8 25.97 31.78 -75.65
CA LYS A 8 24.64 31.66 -76.31
C LYS A 8 24.56 30.23 -76.93
N ILE A 9 23.45 29.49 -76.85
CA ILE A 9 22.41 29.18 -77.88
C ILE A 9 22.87 28.46 -79.18
N ARG A 10 22.29 27.25 -79.44
CA ARG A 10 21.72 26.69 -80.71
C ARG A 10 21.60 25.15 -80.57
N GLU A 11 20.61 24.40 -81.04
CA GLU A 11 19.32 24.61 -81.74
C GLU A 11 18.57 23.25 -81.79
N ALA A 12 17.22 23.27 -81.72
CA ALA A 12 16.20 22.33 -82.26
C ALA A 12 16.29 20.80 -81.97
N SER A 13 15.22 20.07 -81.60
CA SER A 13 13.94 19.98 -82.32
C SER A 13 12.86 19.20 -81.53
N LYS A 14 11.65 19.77 -81.51
CA LYS A 14 10.29 19.22 -81.35
C LYS A 14 10.13 17.67 -81.23
N LYS A 15 9.49 17.21 -80.15
CA LYS A 15 8.30 16.30 -80.19
C LYS A 15 7.41 16.57 -78.98
N ALA A 16 6.13 16.82 -79.27
CA ALA A 16 5.04 16.90 -78.30
C ALA A 16 4.72 15.50 -77.73
N VAL A 17 4.10 15.45 -76.54
CA VAL A 17 2.86 14.70 -76.23
C VAL A 17 2.64 14.63 -74.70
N ALA A 18 1.40 14.98 -74.32
CA ALA A 18 0.66 14.64 -73.10
C ALA A 18 1.14 15.15 -71.72
N VAL A 19 0.51 16.23 -71.27
CA VAL A 19 0.30 16.56 -69.85
C VAL A 19 -0.80 15.63 -69.33
N ILE A 20 -0.46 14.68 -68.46
CA ILE A 20 -1.42 13.99 -67.60
C ILE A 20 -1.40 14.70 -66.25
N ALA A 21 -2.41 15.53 -65.99
CA ALA A 21 -2.69 16.04 -64.66
C ALA A 21 -3.26 14.90 -63.81
N LEU A 22 -2.40 14.24 -63.03
CA LEU A 22 -2.87 13.38 -61.94
C LEU A 22 -3.38 14.27 -60.80
N PHE A 23 -4.70 14.41 -60.74
CA PHE A 23 -5.40 14.78 -59.51
C PHE A 23 -5.18 13.65 -58.49
N ALA A 24 -4.14 13.76 -57.67
CA ALA A 24 -3.99 12.93 -56.49
C ALA A 24 -5.06 13.36 -55.48
N PHE A 25 -6.14 12.58 -55.42
CA PHE A 25 -7.18 12.67 -54.39
C PHE A 25 -6.53 12.33 -53.05
N ALA A 26 -6.09 13.35 -52.31
CA ALA A 26 -5.64 13.19 -50.93
C ALA A 26 -6.87 12.86 -50.06
N LEU A 27 -7.12 11.56 -49.88
CA LEU A 27 -7.99 11.06 -48.82
C LEU A 27 -7.41 11.56 -47.49
N PRO A 28 -8.16 12.33 -46.68
CA PRO A 28 -7.76 12.53 -45.31
C PRO A 28 -7.85 11.17 -44.63
N PHE A 29 -6.70 10.58 -44.32
CA PHE A 29 -6.61 9.59 -43.26
C PHE A 29 -7.11 10.29 -42.01
N ALA A 30 -8.41 10.15 -41.72
CA ALA A 30 -8.95 10.34 -40.40
C ALA A 30 -8.32 9.26 -39.53
N GLY A 31 -7.07 9.52 -39.11
CA GLY A 31 -6.51 8.83 -37.97
C GLY A 31 -7.50 9.07 -36.84
N CYS A 32 -8.10 8.01 -36.34
CA CYS A 32 -8.60 7.99 -34.97
C CYS A 32 -7.40 8.26 -34.07
N ALA A 33 -7.02 9.53 -33.94
CA ALA A 33 -6.38 10.00 -32.74
C ALA A 33 -7.38 9.64 -31.64
N LYS A 34 -7.06 8.58 -30.89
CA LYS A 34 -7.70 8.27 -29.62
C LYS A 34 -7.58 9.58 -28.84
N LYS A 35 -8.67 10.35 -28.80
CA LYS A 35 -8.76 11.56 -28.01
C LYS A 35 -8.48 11.05 -26.60
N GLU A 36 -7.29 11.34 -26.06
CA GLU A 36 -7.01 11.06 -24.66
C GLU A 36 -8.13 11.74 -23.89
N ALA A 37 -9.05 10.93 -23.37
CA ALA A 37 -10.07 11.43 -22.48
C ALA A 37 -9.30 11.96 -21.28
N GLY A 38 -9.39 13.28 -21.04
CA GLY A 38 -8.74 13.88 -19.88
C GLY A 38 -9.17 13.16 -18.61
N ALA A 39 -8.27 13.08 -17.63
CA ALA A 39 -8.56 12.41 -16.37
C ALA A 39 -9.86 12.95 -15.74
N LYS A 40 -10.72 12.02 -15.34
CA LYS A 40 -12.00 12.31 -14.67
C LYS A 40 -11.75 12.86 -13.27
N TRP A 41 -10.72 12.35 -12.60
CA TRP A 41 -10.34 12.73 -11.24
C TRP A 41 -8.86 13.07 -11.14
N LYS A 42 -8.53 14.06 -10.32
CA LYS A 42 -7.16 14.42 -9.96
C LYS A 42 -7.01 14.28 -8.46
N ILE A 43 -6.15 13.38 -8.01
CA ILE A 43 -6.09 13.00 -6.59
C ILE A 43 -4.65 12.80 -6.12
N ASN A 44 -4.46 12.95 -4.81
CA ASN A 44 -3.24 12.55 -4.14
C ASN A 44 -3.46 11.21 -3.45
N ILE A 45 -2.48 10.31 -3.57
CA ILE A 45 -2.46 9.03 -2.84
C ILE A 45 -1.16 8.95 -2.03
N PRO A 46 -1.24 8.83 -0.70
CA PRO A 46 -0.10 8.48 0.13
C PRO A 46 0.51 7.14 -0.32
N GLY A 47 1.81 7.14 -0.57
CA GLY A 47 2.53 5.92 -0.92
C GLY A 47 4.06 6.04 -0.87
N LEU A 48 4.61 7.25 -0.78
CA LEU A 48 6.06 7.46 -0.73
C LEU A 48 6.60 7.36 0.71
N ASP A 49 6.36 6.22 1.37
CA ASP A 49 6.83 5.92 2.74
C ASP A 49 7.94 4.88 2.82
N GLY A 50 8.34 4.28 1.69
CA GLY A 50 9.46 3.32 1.65
C GLY A 50 9.07 1.89 2.03
N SER A 51 7.79 1.64 2.29
CA SER A 51 7.26 0.33 2.66
C SER A 51 7.22 -0.63 1.46
N LEU A 52 7.62 -1.89 1.67
CA LEU A 52 7.40 -2.93 0.65
C LEU A 52 5.93 -3.36 0.59
N CYS A 53 5.22 -3.35 1.74
CA CYS A 53 3.85 -3.86 1.83
C CYS A 53 2.84 -2.98 1.06
N GLY A 54 3.19 -1.71 0.82
CA GLY A 54 2.48 -0.77 -0.06
C GLY A 54 2.50 -1.12 -1.56
N ALA A 55 3.07 -2.25 -1.97
CA ALA A 55 3.23 -2.69 -3.36
C ALA A 55 2.03 -2.41 -4.29
N PRO A 56 0.76 -2.67 -3.92
CA PRO A 56 -0.38 -2.42 -4.81
C PRO A 56 -0.50 -0.96 -5.27
N ILE A 57 -0.07 0.01 -4.46
CA ILE A 57 -0.09 1.44 -4.82
C ILE A 57 0.90 1.70 -5.97
N TYR A 58 2.13 1.20 -5.83
CA TYR A 58 3.20 1.39 -6.80
C TYR A 58 2.87 0.69 -8.12
N ILE A 59 2.37 -0.54 -8.03
CA ILE A 59 1.98 -1.31 -9.21
C ILE A 59 0.79 -0.67 -9.92
N ALA A 60 -0.24 -0.21 -9.19
CA ALA A 60 -1.36 0.50 -9.81
C ALA A 60 -0.93 1.81 -10.49
N TYR A 61 0.05 2.51 -9.92
CA TYR A 61 0.62 3.73 -10.47
C TYR A 61 1.45 3.47 -11.74
N GLU A 62 2.46 2.60 -11.64
CA GLU A 62 3.43 2.30 -12.71
C GLU A 62 2.78 1.56 -13.89
N ASN A 63 1.90 0.60 -13.62
CA ASN A 63 1.20 -0.13 -14.69
C ASN A 63 0.01 0.65 -15.26
N GLY A 64 -0.26 1.86 -14.75
CA GLY A 64 -1.29 2.75 -15.26
C GLY A 64 -2.73 2.37 -14.92
N TYR A 65 -2.95 1.46 -13.96
CA TYR A 65 -4.30 1.02 -13.59
C TYR A 65 -5.16 2.15 -13.03
N PHE A 66 -4.56 3.11 -12.32
CA PHE A 66 -5.28 4.33 -11.93
C PHE A 66 -5.71 5.16 -13.15
N LYS A 67 -4.86 5.28 -14.17
CA LYS A 67 -5.17 6.02 -15.41
C LYS A 67 -6.27 5.35 -16.22
N GLU A 68 -6.27 4.02 -16.27
CA GLU A 68 -7.34 3.23 -16.93
C GLU A 68 -8.71 3.49 -16.30
N GLU A 69 -8.75 3.69 -14.98
CA GLU A 69 -9.95 4.03 -14.21
C GLU A 69 -10.27 5.54 -14.22
N GLY A 70 -9.49 6.35 -14.95
CA GLY A 70 -9.74 7.78 -15.16
C GLY A 70 -9.11 8.72 -14.12
N PHE A 71 -8.12 8.26 -13.36
CA PHE A 71 -7.40 9.07 -12.38
C PHE A 71 -6.07 9.63 -12.93
N ASP A 72 -5.81 10.90 -12.63
CA ASP A 72 -4.51 11.53 -12.65
C ASP A 72 -4.01 11.58 -11.20
N VAL A 73 -3.20 10.58 -10.84
CA VAL A 73 -2.70 10.37 -9.47
C VAL A 73 -1.36 11.06 -9.29
N THR A 74 -1.21 11.76 -8.17
CA THR A 74 0.10 12.15 -7.64
C THR A 74 0.38 11.33 -6.38
N LEU A 75 1.48 10.57 -6.38
CA LEU A 75 1.96 9.91 -5.17
C LEU A 75 2.62 10.94 -4.25
N ILE A 76 2.26 10.89 -2.96
CA ILE A 76 2.79 11.80 -1.94
C ILE A 76 3.34 11.02 -0.75
N SER A 77 4.21 11.67 0.03
CA SER A 77 4.49 11.27 1.42
C SER A 77 3.44 11.94 2.32
N ALA A 78 2.92 11.20 3.29
CA ALA A 78 1.98 11.71 4.28
C ALA A 78 2.12 10.93 5.59
N ASP A 79 2.24 11.65 6.70
CA ASP A 79 2.18 11.10 8.06
C ASP A 79 0.74 10.73 8.45
N THR A 80 0.58 10.09 9.61
CA THR A 80 -0.72 9.63 10.12
C THR A 80 -1.73 10.78 10.24
N GLU A 81 -1.33 11.95 10.75
CA GLU A 81 -2.21 13.12 10.87
C GLU A 81 -2.67 13.67 9.52
N THR A 82 -1.75 13.80 8.55
CA THR A 82 -2.07 14.25 7.19
C THR A 82 -3.04 13.30 6.50
N ARG A 83 -2.85 11.97 6.67
CA ARG A 83 -3.78 10.95 6.17
C ARG A 83 -5.17 11.12 6.79
N LYS A 84 -5.27 11.28 8.11
CA LYS A 84 -6.54 11.51 8.82
C LYS A 84 -7.27 12.77 8.35
N ILE A 85 -6.54 13.89 8.21
CA ILE A 85 -7.11 15.16 7.72
C ILE A 85 -7.61 15.02 6.27
N GLY A 86 -6.82 14.40 5.40
CA GLY A 86 -7.17 14.19 3.99
C GLY A 86 -8.38 13.28 3.80
N LEU A 87 -8.50 12.20 4.59
CA LEU A 87 -9.69 11.37 4.62
C LEU A 87 -10.92 12.16 5.10
N ASN A 88 -10.77 12.94 6.17
CA ASN A 88 -11.86 13.73 6.75
C ASN A 88 -12.47 14.73 5.76
N ASN A 89 -11.63 15.47 5.04
CA ASN A 89 -12.09 16.53 4.14
C ASN A 89 -12.33 16.05 2.69
N GLY A 90 -11.87 14.84 2.34
CA GLY A 90 -11.98 14.22 1.03
C GLY A 90 -10.88 14.58 0.03
N THR A 91 -9.80 15.27 0.43
CA THR A 91 -8.67 15.57 -0.46
C THR A 91 -7.77 14.35 -0.71
N ILE A 92 -7.82 13.37 0.19
CA ILE A 92 -7.23 12.04 0.00
C ILE A 92 -8.40 11.04 0.05
N PRO A 93 -8.88 10.55 -1.10
CA PRO A 93 -10.09 9.73 -1.16
C PRO A 93 -9.88 8.33 -0.60
N ILE A 94 -8.65 7.84 -0.60
CA ILE A 94 -8.28 6.50 -0.13
C ILE A 94 -6.87 6.49 0.46
N VAL A 95 -6.68 5.72 1.53
CA VAL A 95 -5.35 5.43 2.10
C VAL A 95 -5.23 3.93 2.40
N ASN A 96 -4.01 3.42 2.38
CA ASN A 96 -3.67 2.20 3.09
C ASN A 96 -3.40 2.50 4.57
N GLY A 97 -3.75 1.55 5.43
CA GLY A 97 -3.41 1.59 6.86
C GLY A 97 -3.70 0.25 7.51
N ASP A 98 -3.26 0.05 8.74
CA ASP A 98 -3.60 -1.14 9.52
C ASP A 98 -4.76 -0.84 10.48
N PHE A 99 -5.15 -1.86 11.26
CA PHE A 99 -6.13 -1.75 12.32
C PHE A 99 -5.82 -0.66 13.37
N GLN A 100 -4.60 -0.08 13.37
CA GLN A 100 -4.28 1.12 14.14
C GLN A 100 -5.18 2.33 13.86
N PHE A 101 -5.81 2.41 12.68
CA PHE A 101 -6.76 3.48 12.37
C PHE A 101 -8.07 3.34 13.15
N PHE A 102 -8.38 2.17 13.71
CA PHE A 102 -9.70 1.89 14.25
C PHE A 102 -10.09 2.81 15.41
N PRO A 103 -9.22 3.09 16.41
CA PRO A 103 -9.51 4.05 17.46
C PRO A 103 -9.74 5.47 16.91
N SER A 104 -8.94 5.91 15.94
CA SER A 104 -9.12 7.23 15.31
C SER A 104 -10.48 7.38 14.61
N MET A 105 -11.02 6.31 14.03
CA MET A 105 -12.37 6.30 13.45
C MET A 105 -13.44 6.49 14.52
N GLU A 106 -13.25 5.87 15.69
CA GLU A 106 -14.11 6.05 16.86
C GLU A 106 -14.09 7.49 17.40
N GLU A 107 -12.93 8.13 17.33
CA GLU A 107 -12.68 9.52 17.74
C GLU A 107 -13.12 10.56 16.69
N GLY A 108 -13.70 10.13 15.58
CA GLY A 108 -14.37 11.00 14.62
C GLY A 108 -13.64 11.20 13.29
N VAL A 109 -12.60 10.43 12.98
CA VAL A 109 -12.09 10.37 11.61
C VAL A 109 -13.15 9.74 10.70
N ASN A 110 -13.67 10.54 9.78
CA ASN A 110 -14.75 10.27 8.86
C ASN A 110 -14.31 9.39 7.69
N THR A 111 -13.97 8.15 7.99
CA THR A 111 -13.50 7.14 7.03
C THR A 111 -14.25 5.82 7.22
N VAL A 112 -14.14 4.93 6.24
CA VAL A 112 -14.69 3.57 6.23
C VAL A 112 -13.66 2.59 5.69
N VAL A 113 -13.64 1.37 6.24
CA VAL A 113 -12.91 0.25 5.65
C VAL A 113 -13.73 -0.26 4.47
N VAL A 114 -13.11 -0.31 3.29
CA VAL A 114 -13.78 -0.70 2.04
C VAL A 114 -13.22 -1.95 1.38
N ASP A 115 -11.98 -2.31 1.71
CA ASP A 115 -11.35 -3.53 1.22
C ASP A 115 -10.12 -3.89 2.09
N LYS A 116 -9.54 -5.05 1.80
CA LYS A 116 -8.28 -5.53 2.37
C LYS A 116 -7.14 -5.28 1.40
N LEU A 117 -5.96 -4.94 1.94
CA LEU A 117 -4.74 -4.79 1.15
C LEU A 117 -3.90 -6.09 1.14
N HIS A 118 -3.56 -6.64 2.31
CA HIS A 118 -2.73 -7.86 2.48
C HIS A 118 -2.75 -8.40 3.94
N ASP A 119 -2.14 -9.56 4.21
CA ASP A 119 -2.20 -10.32 5.48
C ASP A 119 -1.06 -10.05 6.46
N GLY A 120 0.18 -9.98 5.96
CA GLY A 120 1.40 -9.84 6.76
C GLY A 120 1.95 -8.42 6.77
N CYS A 121 2.98 -8.14 7.57
CA CYS A 121 3.94 -7.02 7.41
C CYS A 121 4.67 -6.63 8.70
N ILE A 122 4.29 -7.20 9.84
CA ILE A 122 4.86 -6.90 11.16
C ILE A 122 5.54 -8.13 11.74
N LYS A 123 6.71 -7.92 12.33
CA LYS A 123 7.42 -8.93 13.10
C LYS A 123 7.84 -8.38 14.45
N ILE A 124 7.81 -9.23 15.48
CA ILE A 124 8.53 -8.96 16.73
C ILE A 124 9.81 -9.78 16.70
N VAL A 125 10.93 -9.09 16.90
CA VAL A 125 12.27 -9.66 16.80
C VAL A 125 13.05 -9.42 18.08
N VAL A 126 14.02 -10.30 18.35
CA VAL A 126 14.95 -10.20 19.48
C VAL A 126 16.37 -10.50 19.00
N ARG A 127 17.38 -10.25 19.85
CA ARG A 127 18.76 -10.63 19.53
C ARG A 127 18.90 -12.16 19.31
N PRO A 128 19.84 -12.62 18.45
CA PRO A 128 19.99 -14.04 18.13
C PRO A 128 20.29 -14.93 19.34
N ASP A 129 20.99 -14.39 20.33
CA ASP A 129 21.37 -15.04 21.58
C ASP A 129 20.34 -14.89 22.72
N SER A 130 19.22 -14.21 22.45
CA SER A 130 18.15 -14.06 23.44
C SER A 130 17.48 -15.41 23.71
N GLU A 131 17.03 -15.63 24.94
CA GLU A 131 16.23 -16.82 25.30
C GLU A 131 14.72 -16.59 25.12
N ILE A 132 14.28 -15.34 24.85
CA ILE A 132 12.87 -14.96 24.63
C ILE A 132 12.31 -15.73 23.43
N LYS A 133 11.14 -16.36 23.62
CA LYS A 133 10.42 -17.14 22.59
C LYS A 133 8.91 -16.91 22.59
N SER A 134 8.35 -16.36 23.65
CA SER A 134 6.90 -16.21 23.81
C SER A 134 6.54 -14.85 24.45
N PRO A 135 5.26 -14.44 24.44
CA PRO A 135 4.86 -13.16 25.03
C PRO A 135 5.08 -13.13 26.56
N GLU A 136 5.01 -14.27 27.25
CA GLU A 136 5.26 -14.36 28.70
C GLU A 136 6.70 -14.01 29.06
N ASP A 137 7.66 -14.32 28.19
CA ASP A 137 9.08 -13.99 28.37
C ASP A 137 9.35 -12.48 28.30
N LEU A 138 8.42 -11.69 27.75
CA LEU A 138 8.53 -10.24 27.64
C LEU A 138 8.10 -9.49 28.91
N LYS A 139 7.58 -10.19 29.93
CA LYS A 139 7.13 -9.55 31.16
C LYS A 139 8.29 -8.87 31.90
N ASN A 140 8.07 -7.59 32.23
CA ASN A 140 9.00 -6.63 32.82
C ASN A 140 10.19 -6.27 31.91
N LEU A 141 10.09 -6.55 30.61
CA LEU A 141 11.11 -6.21 29.62
C LEU A 141 10.72 -4.97 28.80
N LYS A 142 11.69 -4.47 28.04
CA LYS A 142 11.54 -3.31 27.17
C LYS A 142 11.32 -3.72 25.73
N ILE A 143 10.31 -3.14 25.10
CA ILE A 143 9.94 -3.42 23.71
C ILE A 143 10.05 -2.13 22.91
N GLY A 144 10.91 -2.13 21.89
CA GLY A 144 10.94 -1.08 20.87
C GLY A 144 9.69 -1.14 20.01
N VAL A 145 9.15 0.04 19.68
CA VAL A 145 8.07 0.24 18.71
C VAL A 145 8.37 1.48 17.90
N ASP A 146 7.69 1.69 16.78
CA ASP A 146 7.83 2.89 15.97
C ASP A 146 7.25 4.14 16.64
N GLU A 147 6.03 4.01 17.17
CA GLU A 147 5.33 5.03 17.94
C GLU A 147 4.29 4.41 18.88
N ILE A 148 3.94 5.13 19.95
CA ILE A 148 2.86 4.72 20.85
C ILE A 148 1.52 4.91 20.12
N GLY A 149 0.85 3.79 19.87
CA GLY A 149 -0.41 3.72 19.14
C GLY A 149 -0.26 3.26 17.69
N GLY A 150 0.97 3.19 17.18
CA GLY A 150 1.30 2.64 15.86
C GLY A 150 1.09 1.13 15.78
N THR A 151 1.11 0.57 14.57
CA THR A 151 0.73 -0.84 14.36
C THR A 151 1.65 -1.82 15.09
N PRO A 152 2.99 -1.70 15.07
CA PRO A 152 3.85 -2.58 15.85
C PRO A 152 3.53 -2.56 17.34
N HIS A 153 3.23 -1.38 17.90
CA HIS A 153 2.77 -1.27 19.28
C HIS A 153 1.44 -1.99 19.51
N GLN A 154 0.46 -1.83 18.62
CA GLN A 154 -0.83 -2.52 18.76
C GLN A 154 -0.73 -4.04 18.57
N VAL A 155 0.11 -4.50 17.64
CA VAL A 155 0.41 -5.94 17.45
C VAL A 155 1.03 -6.53 18.72
N ALA A 156 2.07 -5.88 19.27
CA ALA A 156 2.68 -6.31 20.52
C ALA A 156 1.67 -6.29 21.67
N SER A 157 0.83 -5.26 21.74
CA SER A 157 -0.20 -5.13 22.78
C SER A 157 -1.21 -6.27 22.72
N VAL A 158 -1.79 -6.55 21.55
CA VAL A 158 -2.73 -7.66 21.36
C VAL A 158 -2.08 -9.01 21.70
N TRP A 159 -0.82 -9.22 21.28
CA TRP A 159 -0.11 -10.46 21.55
C TRP A 159 0.15 -10.69 23.05
N LEU A 160 0.56 -9.64 23.78
CA LEU A 160 0.79 -9.67 25.22
C LEU A 160 -0.50 -9.86 26.02
N GLU A 161 -1.55 -9.09 25.69
CA GLU A 161 -2.82 -9.11 26.41
C GLU A 161 -3.53 -10.46 26.25
N ASN A 162 -3.45 -11.07 25.06
CA ASN A 162 -3.96 -12.44 24.85
C ASN A 162 -3.21 -13.50 25.67
N ALA A 163 -1.98 -13.21 26.10
CA ALA A 163 -1.19 -14.03 27.02
C ALA A 163 -1.36 -13.64 28.50
N GLY A 164 -2.26 -12.68 28.80
CA GLY A 164 -2.50 -12.19 30.16
C GLY A 164 -1.40 -11.28 30.71
N ILE A 165 -0.53 -10.75 29.84
CA ILE A 165 0.46 -9.72 30.18
C ILE A 165 -0.11 -8.37 29.77
N SER A 166 -0.31 -7.48 30.74
CA SER A 166 -0.85 -6.16 30.43
C SER A 166 0.13 -5.37 29.56
N ALA A 167 -0.37 -4.85 28.45
CA ALA A 167 0.35 -3.94 27.56
C ALA A 167 0.15 -2.47 27.96
N ARG A 168 -0.70 -2.21 28.96
CA ARG A 168 -0.96 -0.87 29.49
C ARG A 168 0.23 -0.37 30.29
N GLN A 169 0.74 0.81 29.95
CA GLN A 169 1.95 1.37 30.57
C GLN A 169 1.78 1.59 32.08
N GLU A 170 0.57 1.90 32.54
CA GLU A 170 0.23 2.07 33.96
C GLU A 170 0.29 0.79 34.80
N ASP A 171 0.22 -0.39 34.17
CA ASP A 171 0.29 -1.68 34.86
C ASP A 171 1.73 -2.17 35.03
N HIS A 172 2.69 -1.48 34.41
CA HIS A 172 4.14 -1.72 34.51
C HIS A 172 4.58 -3.17 34.24
N GLN A 173 3.82 -3.93 33.43
CA GLN A 173 4.20 -5.29 33.05
C GLN A 173 5.11 -5.34 31.81
N VAL A 174 5.19 -4.28 31.01
CA VAL A 174 6.14 -4.07 29.91
C VAL A 174 6.41 -2.58 29.75
N GLU A 175 7.57 -2.20 29.23
CA GLU A 175 7.91 -0.81 28.90
C GLU A 175 8.04 -0.67 27.38
N PHE A 176 7.20 0.16 26.75
CA PHE A 176 7.30 0.45 25.32
C PHE A 176 8.15 1.70 25.09
N LEU A 177 9.16 1.58 24.23
CA LEU A 177 10.05 2.70 23.87
C LEU A 177 9.87 3.03 22.38
N PRO A 178 9.41 4.25 22.03
CA PRO A 178 9.16 4.62 20.64
C PRO A 178 10.44 5.07 19.90
N PHE A 179 10.59 4.64 18.65
CA PHE A 179 11.69 4.93 17.74
C PHE A 179 11.15 5.25 16.35
N ALA A 180 11.03 6.55 16.01
CA ALA A 180 10.52 6.96 14.70
C ALA A 180 11.40 6.52 13.50
N ASP A 181 12.68 6.21 13.75
CA ASP A 181 13.58 5.59 12.77
C ASP A 181 13.86 4.15 13.18
N GLY A 182 13.37 3.19 12.39
CA GLY A 182 13.55 1.77 12.68
C GLY A 182 15.01 1.31 12.69
N ASN A 183 15.95 2.03 12.05
CA ASN A 183 17.37 1.70 12.18
C ASN A 183 17.88 2.01 13.59
N LEU A 184 17.39 3.09 14.21
CA LEU A 184 17.71 3.43 15.59
C LEU A 184 17.09 2.42 16.56
N GLU A 185 15.89 1.91 16.26
CA GLU A 185 15.26 0.82 17.00
C GLU A 185 16.11 -0.46 16.95
N LEU A 186 16.55 -0.89 15.76
CA LEU A 186 17.46 -2.03 15.62
C LEU A 186 18.78 -1.82 16.37
N GLU A 187 19.35 -0.61 16.29
CA GLU A 187 20.57 -0.29 17.04
C GLU A 187 20.36 -0.41 18.56
N ALA A 188 19.22 0.05 19.07
CA ALA A 188 18.87 -0.08 20.48
C ALA A 188 18.75 -1.56 20.88
N LEU A 189 18.14 -2.39 20.02
CA LEU A 189 18.05 -3.83 20.24
C LEU A 189 19.42 -4.50 20.28
N TYR A 190 20.32 -4.12 19.36
CA TYR A 190 21.69 -4.65 19.31
C TYR A 190 22.52 -4.25 20.52
N LYS A 191 22.33 -3.03 21.04
CA LYS A 191 23.03 -2.53 22.23
C LYS A 191 22.46 -3.08 23.55
N GLY A 192 21.27 -3.67 23.51
CA GLY A 192 20.57 -4.15 24.69
C GLY A 192 19.84 -3.06 25.47
N ASP A 193 19.58 -1.92 24.84
CA ASP A 193 18.76 -0.84 25.42
C ASP A 193 17.27 -1.24 25.45
N ILE A 194 16.87 -2.11 24.53
CA ILE A 194 15.59 -2.84 24.48
C ILE A 194 15.83 -4.36 24.35
N ASP A 195 14.84 -5.15 24.76
CA ASP A 195 14.92 -6.62 24.78
C ASP A 195 14.28 -7.25 23.55
N ALA A 196 13.25 -6.61 23.00
CA ALA A 196 12.59 -6.94 21.74
C ALA A 196 12.29 -5.67 20.94
N ALA A 197 12.08 -5.82 19.63
CA ALA A 197 11.64 -4.75 18.75
C ALA A 197 10.44 -5.25 17.94
N ALA A 198 9.33 -4.51 17.97
CA ALA A 198 8.17 -4.75 17.13
C ALA A 198 8.28 -3.83 15.91
N MET A 199 8.42 -4.42 14.72
CA MET A 199 8.90 -3.71 13.56
C MET A 199 8.14 -4.06 12.29
N TRP A 200 8.18 -3.14 11.35
CA TRP A 200 7.70 -3.31 9.99
C TRP A 200 8.70 -4.09 9.13
N ASP A 201 8.20 -4.90 8.22
CA ASP A 201 8.98 -5.34 7.07
C ASP A 201 9.16 -4.20 6.05
N PRO A 202 10.27 -4.18 5.28
CA PRO A 202 11.28 -5.22 5.16
C PRO A 202 12.37 -5.19 6.24
N LEU A 203 12.35 -4.22 7.16
CA LEU A 203 13.47 -3.97 8.07
C LEU A 203 13.77 -5.15 9.00
N ALA A 204 12.73 -5.73 9.61
CA ALA A 204 12.86 -6.93 10.44
C ALA A 204 13.43 -8.11 9.65
N SER A 205 12.86 -8.39 8.47
CA SER A 205 13.30 -9.50 7.61
C SER A 205 14.71 -9.33 7.05
N VAL A 206 15.12 -8.11 6.73
CA VAL A 206 16.51 -7.83 6.30
C VAL A 206 17.48 -8.09 7.45
N ALA A 207 17.15 -7.66 8.68
CA ALA A 207 17.97 -7.93 9.85
C ALA A 207 18.04 -9.44 10.18
N GLU A 208 16.91 -10.15 10.03
CA GLU A 208 16.81 -11.60 10.25
C GLU A 208 17.64 -12.38 9.22
N LYS A 209 17.51 -12.07 7.92
CA LYS A 209 18.32 -12.69 6.85
C LYS A 209 19.82 -12.45 7.06
N ALA A 210 20.20 -11.30 7.62
CA ALA A 210 21.58 -10.99 7.99
C ALA A 210 22.07 -11.69 9.27
N GLY A 211 21.22 -12.50 9.94
CA GLY A 211 21.54 -13.20 11.18
C GLY A 211 21.71 -12.28 12.39
N LYS A 212 21.22 -11.03 12.31
CA LYS A 212 21.37 -10.02 13.36
C LYS A 212 20.25 -10.03 14.39
N VAL A 213 19.10 -10.63 14.04
CA VAL A 213 17.96 -10.83 14.93
C VAL A 213 17.34 -12.21 14.67
N LYS A 214 16.44 -12.64 15.56
CA LYS A 214 15.53 -13.76 15.35
C LYS A 214 14.09 -13.29 15.54
N THR A 215 13.16 -13.74 14.70
CA THR A 215 11.73 -13.46 14.87
C THR A 215 11.12 -14.36 15.95
N ILE A 216 10.31 -13.77 16.83
CA ILE A 216 9.50 -14.46 17.86
C ILE A 216 7.99 -14.34 17.61
N LEU A 217 7.59 -13.43 16.72
CA LEU A 217 6.23 -13.33 16.18
C LEU A 217 6.30 -12.83 14.73
N ASN A 218 5.67 -13.54 13.81
CA ASN A 218 5.38 -13.08 12.45
C ASN A 218 3.87 -13.09 12.23
N ILE A 219 3.24 -11.91 12.13
CA ILE A 219 1.78 -11.85 12.03
C ILE A 219 1.22 -12.50 10.75
N THR A 220 2.07 -12.72 9.75
CA THR A 220 1.71 -13.41 8.51
C THR A 220 1.37 -14.88 8.76
N THR A 221 2.08 -15.53 9.68
CA THR A 221 2.03 -16.99 9.88
C THR A 221 1.55 -17.41 11.26
N ASP A 222 1.67 -16.53 12.24
CA ASP A 222 1.52 -16.90 13.65
C ASP A 222 0.18 -16.40 14.21
N GLU A 223 -0.43 -17.24 15.04
CA GLU A 223 -1.60 -16.86 15.83
C GLU A 223 -1.22 -15.75 16.83
N PRO A 224 -2.13 -14.80 17.10
CA PRO A 224 -3.54 -14.81 16.72
C PRO A 224 -3.85 -14.13 15.37
N PHE A 225 -2.83 -13.75 14.58
CA PHE A 225 -2.98 -12.90 13.40
C PHE A 225 -2.99 -13.67 12.07
N ALA A 226 -2.56 -14.92 12.06
CA ALA A 226 -2.43 -15.74 10.86
C ALA A 226 -3.69 -15.68 9.96
N GLY A 227 -3.50 -15.33 8.68
CA GLY A 227 -4.56 -15.22 7.69
C GLY A 227 -5.52 -14.03 7.86
N LYS A 228 -5.27 -13.13 8.83
CA LYS A 228 -5.98 -11.85 9.01
C LYS A 228 -5.28 -10.74 8.25
N ALA A 229 -5.99 -9.65 7.97
CA ALA A 229 -5.39 -8.49 7.31
C ALA A 229 -4.37 -7.76 8.21
N CYS A 230 -3.17 -7.45 7.69
CA CYS A 230 -2.29 -6.42 8.26
C CYS A 230 -2.90 -5.06 7.91
N CYS A 231 -2.91 -4.79 6.60
CA CYS A 231 -3.39 -3.55 6.02
C CYS A 231 -4.79 -3.69 5.39
N PHE A 232 -5.59 -2.65 5.55
CA PHE A 232 -6.86 -2.40 4.88
C PHE A 232 -6.75 -1.20 3.91
N LEU A 233 -7.76 -1.06 3.06
CA LEU A 233 -8.03 0.17 2.31
C LEU A 233 -9.13 0.95 3.02
N TYR A 234 -8.80 2.18 3.41
CA TYR A 234 -9.71 3.12 4.07
C TYR A 234 -10.11 4.21 3.08
N ALA A 235 -11.42 4.33 2.83
CA ALA A 235 -11.96 5.38 1.97
C ALA A 235 -12.54 6.53 2.81
N SER A 236 -12.35 7.76 2.34
CA SER A 236 -13.06 8.91 2.87
C SER A 236 -14.57 8.64 2.79
N ARG A 237 -15.27 8.66 3.94
CA ARG A 237 -16.72 8.45 3.97
C ARG A 237 -17.43 9.52 3.14
N LYS A 238 -16.94 10.76 3.22
CA LYS A 238 -17.45 11.88 2.42
C LYS A 238 -17.39 11.58 0.92
N VAL A 239 -16.23 11.14 0.42
CA VAL A 239 -16.08 10.81 -1.01
C VAL A 239 -16.94 9.60 -1.39
N TYR A 240 -17.01 8.58 -0.53
CA TYR A 240 -17.87 7.42 -0.75
C TYR A 240 -19.35 7.79 -0.86
N GLU A 241 -19.85 8.70 -0.01
CA GLU A 241 -21.25 9.12 -0.01
C GLU A 241 -21.57 10.09 -1.16
N GLU A 242 -20.68 11.01 -1.49
CA GLU A 242 -20.86 12.00 -2.56
C GLU A 242 -20.62 11.42 -3.97
N ASN A 243 -19.66 10.50 -4.10
CA ASN A 243 -19.23 9.94 -5.38
C ASN A 243 -18.77 8.46 -5.22
N PRO A 244 -19.69 7.52 -4.95
CA PRO A 244 -19.33 6.12 -4.71
C PRO A 244 -18.58 5.45 -5.87
N GLU A 245 -18.80 5.91 -7.11
CA GLU A 245 -18.08 5.40 -8.28
C GLU A 245 -16.59 5.78 -8.28
N GLU A 246 -16.20 6.87 -7.61
CA GLU A 246 -14.78 7.21 -7.42
C GLU A 246 -14.07 6.16 -6.56
N ILE A 247 -14.70 5.75 -5.46
CA ILE A 247 -14.15 4.70 -4.60
C ILE A 247 -14.17 3.34 -5.31
N ALA A 248 -15.25 2.99 -6.01
CA ALA A 248 -15.32 1.76 -6.79
C ALA A 248 -14.22 1.69 -7.86
N ALA A 249 -13.96 2.78 -8.58
CA ALA A 249 -12.91 2.88 -9.57
C ALA A 249 -11.50 2.76 -8.96
N LEU A 250 -11.25 3.37 -7.80
CA LEU A 250 -10.00 3.18 -7.06
C LEU A 250 -9.82 1.71 -6.68
N LEU A 251 -10.84 1.07 -6.13
CA LEU A 251 -10.78 -0.34 -5.74
C LEU A 251 -10.54 -1.27 -6.93
N ARG A 252 -11.09 -0.99 -8.12
CA ARG A 252 -10.76 -1.75 -9.33
C ARG A 252 -9.27 -1.66 -9.67
N ALA A 253 -8.67 -0.47 -9.61
CA ALA A 253 -7.23 -0.28 -9.83
C ALA A 253 -6.38 -1.03 -8.79
N TYR A 254 -6.73 -0.95 -7.50
CA TYR A 254 -6.05 -1.70 -6.43
C TYR A 254 -6.17 -3.21 -6.61
N ARG A 255 -7.37 -3.73 -6.88
CA ARG A 255 -7.59 -5.17 -7.10
C ARG A 255 -6.83 -5.70 -8.30
N LYS A 256 -6.73 -4.90 -9.37
CA LYS A 256 -5.91 -5.24 -10.55
C LYS A 256 -4.42 -5.29 -10.22
N ALA A 257 -3.93 -4.36 -9.39
CA ALA A 257 -2.56 -4.40 -8.89
C ALA A 257 -2.28 -5.60 -7.98
N GLN A 258 -3.19 -5.93 -7.06
CA GLN A 258 -3.08 -7.12 -6.20
C GLN A 258 -3.04 -8.41 -7.02
N ASP A 259 -3.91 -8.55 -8.03
CA ASP A 259 -3.91 -9.70 -8.94
C ASP A 259 -2.63 -9.79 -9.76
N PHE A 260 -2.09 -8.65 -10.23
CA PHE A 260 -0.80 -8.60 -10.91
C PHE A 260 0.34 -9.07 -10.00
N ILE A 261 0.40 -8.57 -8.76
CA ILE A 261 1.43 -8.93 -7.77
C ILE A 261 1.38 -10.43 -7.47
N ASN A 262 0.18 -10.96 -7.27
CA ASN A 262 -0.04 -12.37 -6.99
C ASN A 262 0.48 -13.27 -8.14
N LYS A 263 0.20 -12.89 -9.39
CA LYS A 263 0.60 -13.68 -10.58
C LYS A 263 2.05 -13.44 -11.03
N ASN A 264 2.61 -12.27 -10.73
CA ASN A 264 3.91 -11.82 -11.26
C ASN A 264 4.77 -11.18 -10.16
N PRO A 265 5.05 -11.87 -9.05
CA PRO A 265 5.74 -11.27 -7.91
C PRO A 265 7.13 -10.74 -8.29
N GLU A 266 7.90 -11.49 -9.07
CA GLU A 266 9.21 -11.05 -9.55
C GLU A 266 9.16 -9.73 -10.33
N GLN A 267 8.20 -9.59 -11.25
CA GLN A 267 8.06 -8.36 -12.03
C GLN A 267 7.59 -7.20 -11.16
N ALA A 268 6.72 -7.46 -10.18
CA ALA A 268 6.31 -6.44 -9.22
C ALA A 268 7.50 -5.91 -8.42
N VAL A 269 8.39 -6.80 -7.93
CA VAL A 269 9.62 -6.40 -7.24
C VAL A 269 10.54 -5.59 -8.15
N ASP A 270 10.73 -6.02 -9.40
CA ASP A 270 11.57 -5.28 -10.36
C ASP A 270 11.07 -3.84 -10.58
N ILE A 271 9.74 -3.65 -10.66
CA ILE A 271 9.12 -2.33 -10.74
C ILE A 271 9.39 -1.51 -9.47
N ILE A 272 9.17 -2.11 -8.29
CA ILE A 272 9.32 -1.43 -6.99
C ILE A 272 10.76 -0.97 -6.76
N ILE A 273 11.74 -1.85 -7.01
CA ILE A 273 13.18 -1.54 -6.86
C ILE A 273 13.60 -0.47 -7.86
N LYS A 274 13.19 -0.58 -9.13
CA LYS A 274 13.53 0.41 -10.16
C LYS A 274 12.95 1.79 -9.83
N GLY A 275 11.72 1.83 -9.32
CA GLY A 275 11.05 3.06 -8.88
C GLY A 275 11.56 3.62 -7.56
N LYS A 276 12.41 2.87 -6.83
CA LYS A 276 12.90 3.21 -5.48
C LYS A 276 11.75 3.48 -4.49
N TYR A 277 10.68 2.69 -4.62
CA TYR A 277 9.50 2.83 -3.77
C TYR A 277 9.67 2.17 -2.40
N SER A 278 10.57 1.18 -2.29
CA SER A 278 10.89 0.50 -1.05
C SER A 278 12.37 0.63 -0.70
N GLN A 279 12.69 0.54 0.59
CA GLN A 279 14.06 0.54 1.11
C GLN A 279 14.81 -0.79 0.92
N ILE A 280 14.12 -1.86 0.50
CA ILE A 280 14.77 -3.17 0.28
C ILE A 280 15.62 -3.17 -1.00
N GLU A 281 16.87 -3.60 -0.89
CA GLU A 281 17.78 -3.80 -2.02
C GLU A 281 17.92 -5.27 -2.43
N ASP A 282 17.69 -6.19 -1.49
CA ASP A 282 17.77 -7.63 -1.73
C ASP A 282 16.51 -8.10 -2.50
N ARG A 283 16.66 -8.26 -3.81
CA ARG A 283 15.58 -8.69 -4.71
C ARG A 283 14.97 -10.03 -4.31
N GLU A 284 15.79 -11.00 -3.90
CA GLU A 284 15.30 -12.34 -3.57
C GLU A 284 14.42 -12.29 -2.33
N LEU A 285 14.89 -11.60 -1.29
CA LEU A 285 14.09 -11.39 -0.08
C LEU A 285 12.83 -10.56 -0.37
N ALA A 286 12.92 -9.55 -1.25
CA ALA A 286 11.74 -8.77 -1.64
C ALA A 286 10.67 -9.64 -2.31
N VAL A 287 11.06 -10.58 -3.18
CA VAL A 287 10.14 -11.52 -3.83
C VAL A 287 9.48 -12.43 -2.81
N GLU A 288 10.28 -13.01 -1.90
CA GLU A 288 9.78 -13.85 -0.80
C GLU A 288 8.73 -13.10 0.03
N LEU A 289 9.04 -11.87 0.45
CA LEU A 289 8.16 -11.05 1.27
C LEU A 289 6.84 -10.71 0.59
N ILE A 290 6.86 -10.17 -0.64
CA ILE A 290 5.61 -9.79 -1.30
C ILE A 290 4.72 -11.01 -1.60
N THR A 291 5.32 -12.19 -1.79
CA THR A 291 4.57 -13.45 -1.92
C THR A 291 3.96 -13.83 -0.57
N SER A 292 4.71 -13.70 0.53
CA SER A 292 4.24 -14.01 1.88
C SER A 292 3.08 -13.12 2.35
N TYR A 293 3.03 -11.85 1.92
CA TYR A 293 1.97 -10.93 2.34
C TYR A 293 0.58 -11.30 1.80
N ASN A 294 0.47 -12.23 0.85
CA ASN A 294 -0.80 -12.77 0.36
C ASN A 294 -1.78 -11.69 -0.14
N TYR A 295 -1.33 -10.88 -1.11
CA TYR A 295 -2.19 -9.91 -1.79
C TYR A 295 -3.38 -10.60 -2.49
N PRO A 296 -4.64 -10.19 -2.21
CA PRO A 296 -5.82 -10.86 -2.77
C PRO A 296 -5.90 -10.84 -4.30
N SER A 297 -5.81 -12.01 -4.93
CA SER A 297 -6.08 -12.19 -6.37
C SER A 297 -7.57 -12.19 -6.70
N TYR A 298 -7.91 -12.07 -7.99
CA TYR A 298 -9.30 -12.22 -8.43
C TYR A 298 -9.86 -13.62 -8.16
N GLU A 299 -9.05 -14.67 -8.30
CA GLU A 299 -9.47 -16.05 -8.02
C GLU A 299 -9.81 -16.25 -6.55
N GLN A 300 -8.96 -15.78 -5.64
CA GLN A 300 -9.21 -15.86 -4.20
C GLN A 300 -10.46 -15.08 -3.80
N ARG A 301 -10.69 -13.91 -4.40
CA ARG A 301 -11.93 -13.13 -4.17
C ARG A 301 -13.17 -13.88 -4.67
N ALA A 302 -13.12 -14.44 -5.88
CA ALA A 302 -14.24 -15.21 -6.45
C ALA A 302 -14.58 -16.47 -5.62
N ASN A 303 -13.58 -17.07 -4.97
CA ASN A 303 -13.75 -18.23 -4.10
C ASN A 303 -14.01 -17.86 -2.63
N ASN A 304 -14.21 -16.57 -2.30
CA ASN A 304 -14.43 -16.06 -0.94
C ASN A 304 -13.35 -16.51 0.06
N VAL A 305 -12.09 -16.59 -0.39
CA VAL A 305 -10.94 -16.94 0.48
C VAL A 305 -10.74 -15.91 1.58
N PHE A 306 -11.10 -14.65 1.31
CA PHE A 306 -10.99 -13.54 2.27
C PHE A 306 -12.37 -13.00 2.62
N ASN A 307 -12.59 -12.73 3.90
CA ASN A 307 -13.75 -11.99 4.39
C ASN A 307 -13.30 -10.73 5.12
N VAL A 308 -13.26 -9.61 4.41
CA VAL A 308 -12.80 -8.32 4.95
C VAL A 308 -13.65 -7.86 6.14
N LYS A 309 -14.97 -8.14 6.10
CA LYS A 309 -15.87 -7.80 7.21
C LYS A 309 -15.52 -8.56 8.47
N ASP A 310 -15.21 -9.86 8.34
CA ASP A 310 -14.81 -10.69 9.48
C ASP A 310 -13.45 -10.27 10.03
N ASP A 311 -12.50 -9.87 9.17
CA ASP A 311 -11.21 -9.31 9.60
C ASP A 311 -11.41 -7.99 10.37
N VAL A 312 -12.25 -7.07 9.88
CA VAL A 312 -12.59 -5.83 10.60
C VAL A 312 -13.22 -6.14 11.96
N ARG A 313 -14.18 -7.07 12.00
CA ARG A 313 -14.82 -7.49 13.24
C ARG A 313 -13.83 -8.12 14.21
N TYR A 314 -12.93 -8.95 13.70
CA TYR A 314 -11.90 -9.61 14.48
C TYR A 314 -11.00 -8.58 15.17
N PHE A 315 -10.43 -7.63 14.43
CA PHE A 315 -9.57 -6.61 15.02
C PHE A 315 -10.34 -5.62 15.90
N ALA A 316 -11.59 -5.30 15.57
CA ALA A 316 -12.43 -4.52 16.45
C ALA A 316 -12.65 -5.22 17.80
N GLN A 317 -12.82 -6.55 17.81
CA GLN A 317 -12.89 -7.34 19.04
C GLN A 317 -11.58 -7.31 19.80
N GLN A 318 -10.45 -7.58 19.14
CA GLN A 318 -9.12 -7.56 19.79
C GLN A 318 -8.85 -6.20 20.45
N LEU A 319 -9.11 -5.10 19.74
CA LEU A 319 -8.90 -3.76 20.27
C LEU A 319 -9.91 -3.37 21.36
N TYR A 320 -11.16 -3.86 21.29
CA TYR A 320 -12.13 -3.68 22.36
C TYR A 320 -11.70 -4.40 23.64
N ASP A 321 -11.24 -5.65 23.53
CA ASP A 321 -10.83 -6.48 24.67
C ASP A 321 -9.65 -5.87 25.44
N ILE A 322 -8.70 -5.26 24.73
CA ILE A 322 -7.55 -4.57 25.36
C ILE A 322 -7.86 -3.12 25.78
N GLY A 323 -9.06 -2.60 25.46
CA GLY A 323 -9.54 -1.27 25.86
C GLY A 323 -9.13 -0.12 24.93
N TYR A 324 -8.67 -0.42 23.73
CA TYR A 324 -8.33 0.56 22.69
C TYR A 324 -9.57 1.07 21.94
N LEU A 325 -10.64 0.27 21.91
CA LEU A 325 -11.95 0.66 21.43
C LEU A 325 -12.97 0.67 22.57
N LYS A 326 -13.96 1.57 22.47
CA LYS A 326 -15.09 1.65 23.41
C LYS A 326 -16.35 0.99 22.87
N THR A 327 -16.45 0.84 21.55
CA THR A 327 -17.57 0.24 20.83
C THR A 327 -17.30 -1.25 20.63
N ASP A 328 -18.30 -2.08 20.91
CA ASP A 328 -18.21 -3.52 20.67
C ASP A 328 -18.00 -3.83 19.18
N ALA A 329 -17.44 -5.01 18.91
CA ALA A 329 -17.02 -5.42 17.57
C ALA A 329 -18.15 -5.39 16.52
N ASP A 330 -19.38 -5.78 16.90
CA ASP A 330 -20.50 -5.84 15.96
C ASP A 330 -20.99 -4.43 15.58
N THR A 331 -21.15 -3.57 16.58
CA THR A 331 -21.51 -2.16 16.38
C THR A 331 -20.42 -1.42 15.61
N TYR A 332 -19.15 -1.65 15.94
CA TYR A 332 -18.00 -1.06 15.25
C TYR A 332 -18.01 -1.46 13.77
N THR A 333 -18.07 -2.76 13.49
CA THR A 333 -18.07 -3.29 12.12
C THR A 333 -19.24 -2.75 11.32
N SER A 334 -20.45 -2.74 11.88
CA SER A 334 -21.63 -2.22 11.19
C SER A 334 -21.52 -0.73 10.85
N LYS A 335 -20.78 0.05 11.65
CA LYS A 335 -20.62 1.49 11.45
C LYS A 335 -19.50 1.80 10.44
N TYR A 336 -18.41 1.04 10.49
CA TYR A 336 -17.15 1.43 9.87
C TYR A 336 -16.70 0.55 8.69
N PHE A 337 -17.33 -0.60 8.46
CA PHE A 337 -17.11 -1.39 7.25
C PHE A 337 -18.19 -1.13 6.21
N VAL A 338 -17.78 -1.00 4.95
CA VAL A 338 -18.67 -0.83 3.81
C VAL A 338 -18.25 -1.76 2.68
N GLU A 339 -19.18 -2.56 2.17
CA GLU A 339 -18.98 -3.34 0.96
C GLU A 339 -19.24 -2.47 -0.27
N VAL A 340 -18.20 -2.22 -1.05
CA VAL A 340 -18.29 -1.40 -2.27
C VAL A 340 -18.51 -2.31 -3.48
N ASN A 341 -19.57 -2.04 -4.25
CA ASN A 341 -19.80 -2.72 -5.52
C ASN A 341 -18.81 -2.20 -6.57
N VAL A 342 -17.83 -3.03 -6.96
CA VAL A 342 -16.80 -2.67 -7.94
C VAL A 342 -17.17 -3.03 -9.38
N ASP A 343 -18.17 -3.89 -9.59
CA ASP A 343 -18.47 -4.50 -10.91
C ASP A 343 -19.29 -3.59 -11.85
N GLY A 344 -19.42 -2.29 -11.52
CA GLY A 344 -19.91 -1.28 -12.45
C GLY A 344 -21.30 -1.58 -13.01
N GLY A 345 -22.33 -1.53 -12.16
CA GLY A 345 -23.73 -1.63 -12.57
C GLY A 345 -24.53 -0.42 -12.11
N LYS A 346 -25.10 0.31 -13.07
CA LYS A 346 -26.31 1.11 -12.84
C LYS A 346 -27.47 0.25 -12.37
#